data_AF-A0A1R1MLB2-F1
#
_entry.id   AF-A0A1R1MLB2-F1
#
_cell.length_a   1.000
_cell.length_b   1.000
_cell.length_c   1.000
_cell.angle_alpha   90.00
_cell.angle_beta   90.00
_cell.angle_gamma   90.00
#
_symmetry.space_group_name_H-M   'P 1'
#
loop_
_entity.id
_entity.type
_entity.pdbx_description
1 polymer ?
#
loop_
_entity_poly.entity_id
_entity_poly.type
_entity_poly.pdbx_seq_one_letter_code
_entity_poly.pdbx_strand_id
1 'polypeptide(L)'
;MRSERLFYTLYLVAAVFLFFFFIMHNLMMHIKPLKEALHPHTPYFIYVLDFSILVMLYHGLYGIRSIVIEKKGYSKGVDLLFAVVGVILAVVLIAAKHKVI
;
A
#
# COMPACT_ATOMS: atom_id res chain seq x y z
N MET A 1 18.59 -11.66 -12.09
CA MET A 1 17.76 -10.88 -11.13
C MET A 1 16.63 -10.11 -11.83
N ARG A 2 15.79 -10.77 -12.67
CA ARG A 2 14.65 -10.07 -13.32
C ARG A 2 13.53 -9.72 -12.32
N SER A 3 13.34 -10.58 -11.31
CA SER A 3 12.35 -10.40 -10.25
C SER A 3 12.63 -9.20 -9.35
N GLU A 4 13.88 -8.99 -8.90
CA GLU A 4 14.25 -7.80 -8.11
C GLU A 4 13.98 -6.50 -8.85
N ARG A 5 14.34 -6.44 -10.13
CA ARG A 5 14.05 -5.27 -10.96
C ARG A 5 12.55 -5.00 -11.05
N LEU A 6 11.75 -6.06 -11.20
CA LEU A 6 10.28 -5.95 -11.22
C LEU A 6 9.74 -5.43 -9.88
N PHE A 7 10.17 -5.98 -8.74
CA PHE A 7 9.73 -5.49 -7.43
C PHE A 7 10.13 -4.04 -7.18
N TYR A 8 11.36 -3.67 -7.56
CA TYR A 8 11.80 -2.28 -7.49
C TYR A 8 10.95 -1.34 -8.37
N THR A 9 10.64 -1.75 -9.61
CA THR A 9 9.74 -0.98 -10.48
C THR A 9 8.34 -0.85 -9.85
N LEU A 10 7.79 -1.92 -9.31
CA LEU A 10 6.50 -1.87 -8.60
C LEU A 10 6.55 -0.96 -7.38
N TYR A 11 7.68 -0.91 -6.66
CA TYR A 11 7.88 -0.01 -5.52
C TYR A 11 7.85 1.46 -5.94
N LEU A 12 8.48 1.80 -7.07
CA LEU A 12 8.44 3.15 -7.63
C LEU A 12 7.02 3.51 -8.10
N VAL A 13 6.34 2.59 -8.79
CA VAL A 13 4.94 2.80 -9.23
C VAL A 13 4.03 3.01 -8.01
N ALA A 14 4.21 2.22 -6.96
CA ALA A 14 3.49 2.37 -5.70
C ALA A 14 3.73 3.75 -5.07
N ALA A 15 4.98 4.24 -5.06
CA ALA A 15 5.32 5.55 -4.52
C ALA A 15 4.58 6.68 -5.26
N VAL A 16 4.59 6.64 -6.59
CA VAL A 16 3.90 7.63 -7.44
C VAL A 16 2.39 7.57 -7.21
N PHE A 17 1.81 6.36 -7.21
CA PHE A 17 0.38 6.19 -6.92
C PHE A 17 -0.01 6.76 -5.56
N LEU A 18 0.74 6.43 -4.49
CA LEU A 18 0.46 6.89 -3.14
C LEU A 18 0.54 8.41 -3.02
N PHE A 19 1.51 9.04 -3.68
CA PHE A 19 1.64 10.49 -3.71
C PHE A 19 0.35 11.17 -4.24
N PHE A 20 -0.12 10.76 -5.42
CA PHE A 20 -1.35 11.30 -5.99
C PHE A 20 -2.59 10.90 -5.19
N PHE A 21 -2.64 9.67 -4.68
CA PHE A 21 -3.73 9.21 -3.81
C PHE A 21 -3.86 10.10 -2.57
N PHE A 22 -2.77 10.40 -1.87
CA PHE A 22 -2.81 11.25 -0.68
C PHE A 22 -3.22 12.68 -1.00
N ILE A 23 -2.75 13.27 -2.11
CA ILE A 23 -3.20 14.60 -2.54
C ILE A 23 -4.71 14.58 -2.76
N MET A 24 -5.21 13.65 -3.57
CA MET A 24 -6.63 13.55 -3.87
C MET A 24 -7.46 13.29 -2.61
N HIS A 25 -7.03 12.36 -1.77
CA HIS A 25 -7.68 12.02 -0.51
C HIS A 25 -7.78 13.24 0.42
N ASN A 26 -6.69 13.98 0.61
CA ASN A 26 -6.71 15.20 1.43
C ASN A 26 -7.65 16.25 0.84
N LEU A 27 -7.59 16.49 -0.47
CA LEU A 27 -8.51 17.43 -1.12
C LEU A 27 -9.98 17.02 -0.93
N MET A 28 -10.30 15.74 -1.06
CA MET A 28 -11.65 15.22 -0.82
C MET A 28 -12.11 15.41 0.64
N MET A 29 -11.20 15.32 1.61
CA MET A 29 -11.57 15.52 3.02
C MET A 29 -11.87 16.99 3.35
N HIS A 30 -11.31 17.93 2.59
CA HIS A 30 -11.45 19.38 2.84
C HIS A 30 -12.37 20.11 1.87
N ILE A 31 -12.64 19.56 0.68
CA ILE A 31 -13.45 20.20 -0.36
C ILE A 31 -14.74 19.39 -0.57
N LYS A 32 -15.84 19.86 0.02
CA LYS A 32 -17.15 19.17 -0.01
C LYS A 32 -17.65 18.81 -1.42
N PRO A 33 -17.60 19.71 -2.44
CA PRO A 33 -18.00 19.35 -3.80
C PRO A 33 -17.17 18.22 -4.41
N LEU A 34 -15.87 18.20 -4.11
CA LEU A 34 -14.95 17.17 -4.60
C LEU A 34 -15.22 15.83 -3.93
N LYS A 35 -15.53 15.85 -2.62
CA LYS A 35 -16.02 14.67 -1.91
C LYS A 35 -17.27 14.11 -2.58
N GLU A 36 -18.29 14.93 -2.82
CA GLU A 36 -19.56 14.46 -3.39
C GLU A 36 -19.39 13.92 -4.82
N ALA A 37 -18.47 14.49 -5.61
CA ALA A 37 -18.18 14.03 -6.97
C ALA A 37 -17.37 12.71 -7.02
N LEU A 38 -16.39 12.54 -6.13
CA LEU A 38 -15.45 11.39 -6.14
C LEU A 38 -15.76 10.29 -5.13
N HIS A 39 -16.58 10.62 -4.14
CA HIS A 39 -17.17 9.70 -3.17
C HIS A 39 -18.66 9.48 -3.51
N PRO A 40 -19.06 9.19 -4.78
CA PRO A 40 -20.43 8.80 -5.01
C PRO A 40 -20.69 7.55 -4.16
N HIS A 41 -21.94 7.29 -3.81
CA HIS A 41 -22.40 6.21 -2.92
C HIS A 41 -22.13 4.79 -3.46
N THR A 42 -21.05 4.58 -4.19
CA THR A 42 -20.72 3.40 -4.96
C THR A 42 -19.65 2.55 -4.25
N PRO A 43 -19.73 1.21 -4.38
CA PRO A 43 -18.74 0.29 -3.83
C PRO A 43 -17.34 0.50 -4.43
N TYR A 44 -17.20 1.25 -5.52
CA TYR A 44 -15.93 1.55 -6.17
C TYR A 44 -14.93 2.28 -5.25
N PHE A 45 -15.37 3.26 -4.47
CA PHE A 45 -14.48 4.00 -3.56
C PHE A 45 -13.90 3.09 -2.47
N ILE A 46 -14.69 2.10 -2.00
CA ILE A 46 -14.25 1.11 -1.02
C ILE A 46 -13.13 0.25 -1.59
N TYR A 47 -13.25 -0.19 -2.85
CA TYR A 47 -12.20 -0.98 -3.53
C TYR A 47 -10.93 -0.17 -3.78
N VAL A 48 -11.05 1.10 -4.19
CA VAL A 48 -9.89 1.99 -4.35
C VAL A 48 -9.16 2.16 -3.02
N LEU A 49 -9.91 2.34 -1.92
CA LEU A 49 -9.32 2.47 -0.59
C LEU A 49 -8.63 1.18 -0.13
N ASP A 50 -9.23 0.00 -0.33
CA ASP A 50 -8.60 -1.29 0.00
C ASP A 50 -7.34 -1.54 -0.82
N PHE A 51 -7.40 -1.24 -2.11
CA PHE A 51 -6.23 -1.30 -2.97
C PHE A 51 -5.13 -0.34 -2.48
N SER A 52 -5.46 0.89 -2.11
CA SER A 52 -4.50 1.85 -1.58
C SER A 52 -3.84 1.38 -0.28
N ILE A 53 -4.57 0.70 0.61
CA ILE A 53 -4.00 0.09 1.82
C ILE A 53 -2.96 -0.97 1.45
N LEU A 54 -3.27 -1.85 0.50
CA LEU A 54 -2.34 -2.89 0.04
C LEU A 54 -1.09 -2.28 -0.61
N VAL A 55 -1.25 -1.25 -1.44
CA VAL A 55 -0.13 -0.54 -2.07
C VAL A 55 0.75 0.15 -1.03
N MET A 56 0.16 0.75 -0.01
CA MET A 56 0.89 1.39 1.09
C MET A 56 1.71 0.39 1.90
N LEU A 57 1.10 -0.76 2.24
CA LEU A 57 1.79 -1.86 2.91
C LEU A 57 2.96 -2.37 2.08
N TYR A 58 2.72 -2.65 0.79
CA TYR A 58 3.76 -3.10 -0.11
C TYR A 58 4.93 -2.09 -0.18
N HIS A 59 4.63 -0.81 -0.38
CA HIS A 59 5.64 0.24 -0.47
C HIS A 59 6.47 0.36 0.81
N GLY A 60 5.81 0.39 1.98
CA GLY A 60 6.49 0.45 3.27
C GLY A 60 7.35 -0.78 3.54
N LEU A 61 6.81 -1.98 3.33
CA LEU A 61 7.53 -3.24 3.57
C LEU A 61 8.71 -3.41 2.60
N TYR A 62 8.54 -3.06 1.33
CA TYR A 62 9.64 -3.09 0.37
C TYR A 62 10.76 -2.12 0.77
N GLY A 63 10.41 -0.91 1.22
CA GLY A 63 11.39 0.07 1.70
C GLY A 63 12.20 -0.46 2.88
N ILE A 64 11.52 -1.01 3.91
CA ILE A 64 12.20 -1.60 5.08
C ILE A 64 13.05 -2.81 4.65
N ARG A 65 12.51 -3.69 3.79
CA ARG A 65 13.23 -4.84 3.23
C ARG A 65 14.52 -4.38 2.53
N SER A 66 14.47 -3.35 1.71
CA SER A 66 15.63 -2.81 0.98
C SER A 66 16.72 -2.37 1.96
N ILE A 67 16.36 -1.64 3.03
CA ILE A 67 17.30 -1.22 4.09
C ILE A 67 17.93 -2.42 4.79
N VAL A 68 17.15 -3.47 5.08
CA VAL A 68 17.66 -4.69 5.72
C VAL A 68 18.64 -5.42 4.80
N ILE A 69 18.31 -5.56 3.51
CA ILE A 69 19.17 -6.23 2.53
C ILE A 69 20.46 -5.45 2.32
N GLU A 70 20.40 -4.12 2.26
CA GLU A 70 21.59 -3.27 2.15
C GLU A 70 22.55 -3.46 3.35
N LYS A 71 22.01 -3.59 4.56
CA LYS A 71 22.82 -3.73 5.79
C LYS A 71 23.29 -5.15 6.09
N LYS A 72 22.49 -6.17 5.76
CA LYS A 72 22.71 -7.57 6.19
C LYS A 72 22.96 -8.54 5.02
N GLY A 73 22.88 -8.05 3.79
CA GLY A 73 22.92 -8.88 2.60
C GLY A 73 21.58 -9.57 2.31
N TYR A 74 21.47 -10.11 1.11
CA TYR A 74 20.27 -10.83 0.67
C TYR A 74 20.15 -12.19 1.38
N SER A 75 18.96 -12.51 1.87
CA SER A 75 18.59 -13.84 2.36
C SER A 75 17.14 -14.14 2.03
N LYS A 76 16.87 -15.37 1.56
CA LYS A 76 15.49 -15.84 1.31
C LYS A 76 14.60 -15.78 2.56
N GLY A 77 15.20 -15.90 3.75
CA GLY A 77 14.47 -15.79 5.02
C GLY A 77 13.94 -14.38 5.28
N VAL A 78 14.66 -13.35 4.82
CA VAL A 78 14.21 -11.95 4.90
C VAL A 78 13.00 -11.75 3.98
N ASP A 79 13.06 -12.23 2.75
CA ASP A 79 11.93 -12.14 1.81
C ASP A 79 10.68 -12.82 2.35
N LEU A 80 10.83 -14.03 2.89
CA LEU A 80 9.73 -14.79 3.48
C LEU A 80 9.13 -14.06 4.68
N LEU A 81 9.97 -13.51 5.56
CA LEU A 81 9.52 -12.75 6.71
C LEU A 81 8.69 -11.52 6.29
N PHE A 82 9.18 -10.74 5.33
CA PHE A 82 8.46 -9.56 4.84
C PHE A 82 7.16 -9.92 4.13
N ALA A 83 7.11 -11.05 3.42
CA ALA A 83 5.87 -11.56 2.81
C ALA A 83 4.84 -11.94 3.88
N VAL A 84 5.23 -12.70 4.91
CA VAL A 84 4.33 -13.13 6.00
C VAL A 84 3.81 -11.93 6.79
N VAL A 85 4.70 -11.01 7.16
CA VAL A 85 4.32 -9.78 7.85
C VAL A 85 3.35 -8.96 7.00
N GLY A 86 3.59 -8.86 5.69
CA GLY A 86 2.68 -8.15 4.77
C GLY A 86 1.29 -8.75 4.70
N VAL A 87 1.17 -10.08 4.62
CA VAL A 87 -0.13 -10.75 4.61
C VAL A 87 -0.89 -10.51 5.93
N ILE A 88 -0.21 -10.65 7.07
CA ILE A 88 -0.83 -10.41 8.39
C ILE A 88 -1.32 -8.97 8.51
N LEU A 89 -0.48 -7.99 8.15
CA LEU A 89 -0.85 -6.58 8.22
C LEU A 89 -2.00 -6.23 7.26
N ALA A 90 -2.03 -6.82 6.06
CA ALA A 90 -3.12 -6.62 5.12
C ALA A 90 -4.46 -7.11 5.68
N VAL A 91 -4.48 -8.31 6.24
CA VAL A 91 -5.69 -8.88 6.88
C VAL A 91 -6.15 -7.98 8.04
N VAL A 92 -5.23 -7.59 8.93
CA VAL A 92 -5.55 -6.74 10.08
C VAL A 92 -6.13 -5.39 9.64
N LEU A 93 -5.50 -4.70 8.69
CA LEU A 93 -5.97 -3.38 8.24
C LEU A 93 -7.32 -3.44 7.51
N ILE A 94 -7.52 -4.46 6.66
CA ILE A 94 -8.80 -4.66 5.96
C ILE A 94 -9.90 -5.03 6.98
N ALA A 95 -9.62 -5.91 7.93
CA ALA A 95 -10.60 -6.33 8.93
C ALA A 95 -10.97 -5.17 9.89
N ALA A 96 -9.99 -4.35 10.30
CA ALA A 96 -10.21 -3.16 11.10
C ALA A 96 -11.08 -2.12 10.37
N LYS A 97 -10.85 -1.91 9.06
CA LYS A 97 -11.71 -1.05 8.23
C LYS A 97 -13.17 -1.51 8.24
N HIS A 98 -13.40 -2.81 8.14
CA HIS A 98 -14.74 -3.39 8.09
C HIS A 98 -15.36 -3.63 9.47
N LYS A 99 -14.69 -3.21 10.56
CA LYS A 99 -15.13 -3.39 11.96
C LYS A 99 -15.43 -4.86 12.32
N VAL A 100 -14.68 -5.79 11.75
CA VAL A 100 -14.83 -7.24 11.99
C VAL A 100 -14.05 -7.67 13.24
N ILE A 101 -13.09 -6.87 13.67
CA ILE A 101 -12.26 -7.01 14.87
C ILE A 101 -12.14 -5.66 15.57
#